data_AF-A0A831SL22-F1
#
_entry.id   AF-A0A831SL22-F1
#
_cell.length_a   1.000
_cell.length_b   1.000
_cell.length_c   1.000
_cell.angle_alpha   90.00
_cell.angle_beta   90.00
_cell.angle_gamma   90.00
#
_symmetry.space_group_name_H-M   'P 1'
#
loop_
_entity.id
_entity.type
_entity.pdbx_description
1 polymer ?
#
loop_
_entity_poly.entity_id
_entity_poly.type
_entity_poly.pdbx_seq_one_letter_code
_entity_poly.pdbx_strand_id
1 'polypeptide(L)'
;MVSKNIKEKSKLTKEEWREFTKSVWNLPDKRSNEHPAIFSNEIPYRLIKMFSFIGELVLDPFAGLGTTLEEARKLGRNSIGIEINRKYVEFMKKKLKQKVLDNSYFSFVLYGDSRLLPLKSKSIDLIVTSPPYWNKVKYDNDKKNLCNFDDYYEFVAN
;
A
#
# COMPACT_ATOMS: atom_id res chain seq x y z
N MET A 1 8.19 19.69 -12.24
CA MET A 1 7.06 20.41 -11.61
C MET A 1 5.75 19.86 -12.19
N VAL A 2 4.78 19.52 -11.35
CA VAL A 2 3.49 18.93 -11.80
C VAL A 2 2.66 19.98 -12.55
N SER A 3 2.03 19.59 -13.67
CA SER A 3 1.26 20.50 -14.53
C SER A 3 -0.02 21.00 -13.85
N LYS A 4 -0.50 22.20 -14.24
CA LYS A 4 -1.72 22.79 -13.68
C LYS A 4 -2.95 21.89 -13.87
N ASN A 5 -3.05 21.22 -15.02
CA ASN A 5 -4.14 20.28 -15.30
C ASN A 5 -4.13 19.08 -14.34
N ILE A 6 -2.96 18.50 -14.07
CA ILE A 6 -2.85 17.37 -13.12
C ILE A 6 -3.20 17.83 -11.70
N LYS A 7 -2.73 19.01 -11.29
CA LYS A 7 -3.10 19.59 -9.99
C LYS A 7 -4.60 19.78 -9.86
N GLU A 8 -5.26 20.30 -10.90
CA GLU A 8 -6.72 20.48 -10.91
C GLU A 8 -7.46 19.16 -10.76
N LYS A 9 -7.08 18.15 -11.55
CA LYS A 9 -7.70 16.82 -11.48
C LYS A 9 -7.45 16.09 -10.16
N SER A 10 -6.42 16.49 -9.42
CA SER A 10 -6.07 15.86 -8.13
C SER A 10 -6.66 16.60 -6.93
N LYS A 11 -7.42 17.69 -7.13
CA LYS A 11 -8.02 18.44 -6.02
C LYS A 11 -9.02 17.58 -5.27
N LEU A 12 -9.00 17.74 -3.95
CA LEU A 12 -10.07 17.30 -3.07
C LEU A 12 -11.28 18.23 -3.22
N THR A 13 -12.48 17.68 -3.12
CA THR A 13 -13.67 18.52 -2.95
C THR A 13 -13.66 19.20 -1.58
N LYS A 14 -14.54 20.19 -1.38
CA LYS A 14 -14.66 20.85 -0.06
C LYS A 14 -15.09 19.88 1.03
N GLU A 15 -15.99 18.96 0.69
CA GLU A 15 -16.51 17.93 1.59
C GLU A 15 -15.42 16.94 1.97
N GLU A 16 -14.63 16.50 0.99
CA GLU A 16 -13.49 15.61 1.22
C GLU A 16 -12.42 16.27 2.06
N TRP A 17 -12.07 17.53 1.77
CA TRP A 17 -11.13 18.29 2.59
C TRP A 17 -11.60 18.34 4.04
N ARG A 18 -12.85 18.73 4.28
CA ARG A 18 -13.43 18.83 5.63
C ARG A 18 -13.43 17.49 6.36
N GLU A 19 -13.67 16.38 5.67
CA GLU A 19 -13.69 15.06 6.29
C GLU A 19 -12.29 14.53 6.55
N PHE A 20 -11.37 14.64 5.58
CA PHE A 20 -10.06 14.00 5.64
C PHE A 20 -9.10 14.75 6.57
N THR A 21 -9.29 16.05 6.79
CA THR A 21 -8.42 16.82 7.70
C THR A 21 -8.85 16.75 9.17
N LYS A 22 -9.83 15.92 9.53
CA LYS A 22 -10.17 15.68 10.94
C LYS A 22 -9.04 14.93 11.63
N SER A 23 -8.77 15.26 12.89
CA SER A 23 -7.73 14.58 13.69
C SER A 23 -8.08 13.14 14.07
N VAL A 24 -9.37 12.78 14.05
CA VAL A 24 -9.87 11.44 14.37
C VAL A 24 -10.75 10.97 13.23
N TRP A 25 -10.46 9.78 12.70
CA TRP A 25 -11.25 9.15 11.64
C TRP A 25 -11.99 7.93 12.17
N ASN A 26 -13.31 7.90 11.92
CA ASN A 26 -14.12 6.72 12.19
C ASN A 26 -14.16 5.86 10.93
N LEU A 27 -13.41 4.76 10.94
CA LEU A 27 -13.25 3.90 9.77
C LEU A 27 -13.85 2.51 10.04
N PRO A 28 -14.46 1.87 9.03
CA PRO A 28 -14.94 0.51 9.18
C PRO A 28 -13.75 -0.46 9.28
N ASP A 29 -13.86 -1.41 10.20
CA ASP A 29 -12.93 -2.54 10.28
C ASP A 29 -13.02 -3.41 9.03
N LYS A 30 -11.87 -3.91 8.58
CA LYS A 30 -11.79 -4.87 7.48
C LYS A 30 -11.14 -6.15 7.97
N ARG A 31 -11.84 -7.27 7.80
CA ARG A 31 -11.32 -8.61 8.11
C ARG A 31 -11.36 -9.47 6.85
N SER A 32 -10.38 -10.36 6.71
CA SER A 32 -10.35 -11.39 5.68
C SER A 32 -9.91 -12.70 6.30
N ASN A 33 -10.47 -13.80 5.83
CA ASN A 33 -10.02 -15.15 6.21
C ASN A 33 -8.63 -15.47 5.62
N GLU A 34 -8.22 -14.78 4.56
CA GLU A 34 -6.95 -15.03 3.85
C GLU A 34 -5.77 -14.20 4.39
N HIS A 35 -6.05 -13.07 5.03
CA HIS A 35 -5.02 -12.23 5.64
C HIS A 35 -5.56 -11.63 6.96
N PRO A 36 -4.93 -11.97 8.09
CA PRO A 36 -5.43 -11.67 9.43
C PRO A 36 -5.45 -10.17 9.78
N ALA A 37 -4.61 -9.35 9.16
CA ALA A 37 -4.51 -7.92 9.47
C ALA A 37 -4.49 -7.04 8.21
N ILE A 38 -5.66 -6.79 7.61
CA ILE A 38 -5.79 -5.87 6.48
C ILE A 38 -6.31 -4.54 7.01
N PHE A 39 -5.66 -3.42 6.68
CA PHE A 39 -6.18 -2.10 7.00
C PHE A 39 -7.32 -1.68 6.06
N SER A 40 -8.22 -0.84 6.56
CA SER A 40 -9.40 -0.36 5.83
C SER A 40 -9.02 0.35 4.53
N ASN A 41 -9.76 0.13 3.43
CA ASN A 41 -9.54 0.78 2.14
C ASN A 41 -9.62 2.32 2.22
N GLU A 42 -10.34 2.85 3.20
CA GLU A 42 -10.46 4.29 3.44
C GLU A 42 -9.11 4.94 3.76
N ILE A 43 -8.23 4.25 4.49
CA ILE A 43 -6.92 4.81 4.84
C ILE A 43 -6.08 5.11 3.60
N PRO A 44 -5.76 4.13 2.72
CA PRO A 44 -4.97 4.41 1.53
C PRO A 44 -5.72 5.31 0.55
N TYR A 45 -7.05 5.17 0.42
CA TYR A 45 -7.85 6.06 -0.41
C TYR A 45 -7.63 7.55 -0.02
N ARG A 46 -7.78 7.87 1.26
CA ARG A 46 -7.60 9.25 1.77
C ARG A 46 -6.17 9.73 1.60
N LEU A 47 -5.19 8.94 2.06
CA LEU A 47 -3.78 9.31 2.02
C LEU A 47 -3.29 9.55 0.60
N ILE A 48 -3.63 8.67 -0.35
CA ILE A 48 -3.26 8.82 -1.76
C ILE A 48 -3.88 10.09 -2.34
N LYS A 49 -5.15 10.36 -2.02
CA LYS A 49 -5.84 11.54 -2.54
C LYS A 49 -5.28 12.86 -1.96
N MET A 50 -4.86 12.85 -0.69
CA MET A 50 -4.29 14.03 -0.01
C MET A 50 -2.85 14.32 -0.39
N PHE A 51 -2.03 13.28 -0.58
CA PHE A 51 -0.56 13.41 -0.58
C PHE A 51 0.11 12.94 -1.87
N SER A 52 -0.65 12.75 -2.95
CA SER A 52 -0.10 12.51 -4.29
C SER A 52 -0.95 13.16 -5.36
N PHE A 53 -0.37 13.37 -6.53
CA PHE A 53 -1.06 13.77 -7.74
C PHE A 53 -1.39 12.57 -8.64
N ILE A 54 -2.35 12.73 -9.55
CA ILE A 54 -2.64 11.74 -10.58
C ILE A 54 -1.38 11.45 -11.41
N GLY A 55 -1.12 10.16 -11.66
CA GLY A 55 0.03 9.65 -12.39
C GLY A 55 1.30 9.42 -11.55
N GLU A 56 1.36 9.93 -10.32
CA GLU A 56 2.49 9.70 -9.43
C GLU A 56 2.56 8.25 -8.94
N LEU A 57 3.74 7.88 -8.42
CA LEU A 57 4.08 6.51 -8.05
C LEU A 57 3.96 6.29 -6.53
N VAL A 58 3.01 5.43 -6.15
CA VAL A 58 2.77 4.99 -4.78
C VAL A 58 3.50 3.68 -4.48
N LEU A 59 4.22 3.61 -3.37
CA LEU A 59 4.89 2.39 -2.91
C LEU A 59 4.20 1.84 -1.66
N ASP A 60 4.05 0.51 -1.62
CA ASP A 60 3.73 -0.25 -0.41
C ASP A 60 4.78 -1.36 -0.22
N PRO A 61 5.77 -1.20 0.68
CA PRO A 61 6.81 -2.20 0.88
C PRO A 61 6.37 -3.44 1.68
N PHE A 62 5.13 -3.47 2.18
CA PHE A 62 4.53 -4.61 2.89
C PHE A 62 3.13 -4.86 2.32
N ALA A 63 3.07 -5.17 1.03
CA ALA A 63 1.87 -5.03 0.22
C ALA A 63 0.71 -5.96 0.64
N GLY A 64 0.96 -7.08 1.32
CA GLY A 64 -0.08 -7.98 1.83
C GLY A 64 -1.04 -8.45 0.74
N LEU A 65 -2.35 -8.15 0.84
CA LEU A 65 -3.33 -8.45 -0.22
C LEU A 65 -3.54 -7.30 -1.24
N GLY A 66 -2.71 -6.27 -1.18
CA GLY A 66 -2.62 -5.21 -2.18
C GLY A 66 -3.66 -4.09 -2.04
N THR A 67 -4.13 -3.79 -0.82
CA THR A 67 -5.14 -2.73 -0.60
C THR A 67 -4.65 -1.38 -1.11
N THR A 68 -3.40 -1.00 -0.82
CA THR A 68 -2.80 0.26 -1.32
C THR A 68 -2.77 0.31 -2.84
N LEU A 69 -2.30 -0.76 -3.50
CA LEU A 69 -2.17 -0.82 -4.95
C LEU A 69 -3.53 -0.71 -5.63
N GLU A 70 -4.55 -1.33 -5.05
CA GLU A 70 -5.92 -1.27 -5.54
C GLU A 70 -6.47 0.16 -5.49
N GLU A 71 -6.33 0.86 -4.36
CA GLU A 71 -6.81 2.24 -4.22
C GLU A 71 -5.98 3.23 -5.06
N ALA A 72 -4.67 3.04 -5.14
CA ALA A 72 -3.80 3.83 -6.03
C ALA A 72 -4.29 3.76 -7.47
N ARG A 73 -4.57 2.55 -7.97
CA ARG A 73 -5.04 2.36 -9.34
C ARG A 73 -6.42 2.98 -9.58
N LYS A 74 -7.36 2.83 -8.64
CA LYS A 74 -8.69 3.48 -8.72
C LYS A 74 -8.59 5.01 -8.78
N LEU A 75 -7.63 5.58 -8.07
CA LEU A 75 -7.37 7.02 -8.03
C LEU A 75 -6.47 7.51 -9.18
N GLY A 76 -6.10 6.65 -10.12
CA GLY A 76 -5.25 7.02 -11.25
C GLY A 76 -3.80 7.32 -10.86
N ARG A 77 -3.23 6.57 -9.92
CA ARG A 77 -1.80 6.56 -9.59
C ARG A 77 -1.17 5.27 -10.07
N ASN A 78 0.12 5.33 -10.37
CA ASN A 78 0.93 4.14 -10.54
C ASN A 78 1.27 3.55 -9.18
N SER A 79 1.51 2.25 -9.10
CA SER A 79 1.86 1.62 -7.82
C SER A 79 2.82 0.45 -7.94
N ILE A 80 3.67 0.31 -6.91
CA ILE A 80 4.54 -0.84 -6.69
C ILE A 80 4.27 -1.37 -5.29
N GLY A 81 4.04 -2.68 -5.19
CA GLY A 81 4.00 -3.43 -3.94
C GLY A 81 5.21 -4.34 -3.82
N ILE A 82 5.81 -4.41 -2.63
CA ILE A 82 6.80 -5.44 -2.29
C ILE A 82 6.21 -6.32 -1.22
N GLU A 83 6.36 -7.63 -1.38
CA GLU A 83 5.82 -8.61 -0.45
C GLU A 83 6.74 -9.82 -0.35
N ILE A 84 7.01 -10.23 0.88
CA ILE A 84 7.93 -11.32 1.20
C ILE A 84 7.23 -12.68 1.20
N ASN A 85 5.91 -12.70 1.38
CA ASN A 85 5.14 -13.92 1.32
C ASN A 85 4.74 -14.23 -0.14
N ARG A 86 5.33 -15.30 -0.70
CA ARG A 86 5.08 -15.72 -2.10
C ARG A 86 3.60 -15.96 -2.40
N LYS A 87 2.83 -16.50 -1.45
CA LYS A 87 1.40 -16.78 -1.68
C LYS A 87 0.63 -15.49 -1.91
N TYR A 88 0.94 -14.45 -1.14
CA TYR A 88 0.34 -13.12 -1.30
C TYR A 88 0.75 -12.46 -2.62
N VAL A 89 2.02 -12.58 -3.04
CA VAL A 89 2.47 -12.12 -4.36
C VAL A 89 1.68 -12.79 -5.48
N GLU A 90 1.53 -14.12 -5.45
CA GLU A 90 0.79 -14.87 -6.47
C GLU A 90 -0.70 -14.51 -6.50
N PHE A 91 -1.31 -14.38 -5.32
CA PHE A 91 -2.69 -13.92 -5.18
C PHE A 91 -2.88 -12.54 -5.80
N MET A 92 -2.02 -11.57 -5.46
CA MET A 92 -2.10 -10.21 -6.00
C MET A 92 -1.88 -10.18 -7.52
N LYS A 93 -0.91 -10.95 -8.06
CA LYS A 93 -0.69 -11.05 -9.51
C LYS A 93 -1.93 -11.55 -10.25
N LYS A 94 -2.65 -12.53 -9.68
CA LYS A 94 -3.92 -13.01 -10.24
C LYS A 94 -5.00 -11.93 -10.16
N LYS A 95 -5.17 -11.31 -8.98
CA LYS A 95 -6.16 -10.26 -8.73
C LYS A 95 -5.99 -9.04 -9.67
N LEU A 96 -4.76 -8.59 -9.87
CA LEU A 96 -4.44 -7.44 -10.73
C LEU A 96 -4.64 -7.76 -12.23
N LYS A 97 -4.51 -9.03 -12.64
CA LYS A 97 -4.80 -9.45 -14.04
C LYS A 97 -6.30 -9.57 -14.33
N GLN A 98 -7.11 -9.95 -13.35
CA GLN A 98 -8.54 -10.22 -13.55
C GLN A 98 -9.40 -8.95 -13.61
N LYS A 99 -8.99 -7.87 -12.93
CA LYS A 99 -9.73 -6.62 -12.99
C LYS A 99 -9.40 -5.88 -14.28
N VAL A 100 -10.39 -5.71 -15.16
CA VAL A 100 -10.35 -4.77 -16.28
C VAL A 100 -10.36 -3.35 -15.71
N LEU A 101 -9.22 -2.92 -15.20
CA LEU A 101 -9.00 -1.55 -14.77
C LEU A 101 -8.34 -0.80 -15.91
N ASP A 102 -8.78 0.44 -16.14
CA ASP A 102 -8.18 1.36 -17.11
C ASP A 102 -6.65 1.17 -17.20
N ASN A 103 -6.16 0.89 -18.41
CA ASN A 103 -4.75 0.59 -18.67
C ASN A 103 -3.86 1.85 -18.64
N SER A 104 -4.44 3.02 -18.36
CA SER A 104 -3.72 4.28 -18.25
C SER A 104 -2.69 4.32 -17.10
N TYR A 105 -2.82 3.46 -16.08
CA TYR A 105 -1.90 3.38 -14.94
C TYR A 105 -1.49 1.94 -14.66
N PHE A 106 -0.31 1.71 -14.07
CA PHE A 106 0.18 0.38 -13.75
C PHE A 106 0.18 0.08 -12.24
N SER A 107 0.06 -1.21 -11.91
CA SER A 107 0.29 -1.73 -10.57
C SER A 107 1.17 -2.96 -10.69
N PHE A 108 2.34 -2.93 -10.06
CA PHE A 108 3.23 -4.07 -10.01
C PHE A 108 3.37 -4.60 -8.60
N VAL A 109 3.53 -5.91 -8.49
CA VAL A 109 3.90 -6.56 -7.25
C VAL A 109 5.18 -7.36 -7.45
N LEU A 110 6.16 -7.08 -6.60
CA LEU A 110 7.46 -7.72 -6.59
C LEU A 110 7.55 -8.63 -5.37
N TYR A 111 8.07 -9.84 -5.58
CA TYR A 111 8.50 -10.67 -4.48
C TYR A 111 9.85 -10.13 -3.99
N GLY A 112 9.93 -9.74 -2.72
CA GLY A 112 11.14 -9.13 -2.19
C GLY A 112 11.06 -8.81 -0.71
N ASP A 113 12.21 -8.43 -0.16
CA ASP A 113 12.36 -7.96 1.20
C ASP A 113 12.32 -6.43 1.22
N SER A 114 11.51 -5.84 2.10
CA SER A 114 11.36 -4.38 2.20
C SER A 114 12.65 -3.67 2.64
N ARG A 115 13.59 -4.39 3.25
CA ARG A 115 14.92 -3.89 3.61
C ARG A 115 15.83 -3.71 2.39
N LEU A 116 15.51 -4.37 1.28
CA LEU A 116 16.28 -4.38 0.04
C LEU A 116 15.40 -3.96 -1.15
N LEU A 117 15.05 -2.68 -1.19
CA LEU A 117 14.19 -2.11 -2.24
C LEU A 117 14.95 -2.01 -3.59
N PRO A 118 14.52 -2.72 -4.65
CA PRO A 118 15.15 -2.65 -5.98
C PRO A 118 14.67 -1.42 -6.76
N LEU A 119 14.65 -0.25 -6.12
CA LEU A 119 14.08 0.98 -6.63
C LEU A 119 15.15 2.07 -6.72
N LYS A 120 15.04 2.94 -7.72
CA LYS A 120 15.95 4.07 -7.86
C LYS A 120 15.67 5.09 -6.76
N SER A 121 16.71 5.75 -6.25
CA SER A 121 16.53 6.85 -5.30
C SER A 121 15.65 7.96 -5.92
N LYS A 122 14.80 8.59 -5.09
CA LYS A 122 13.90 9.69 -5.49
C LYS A 122 12.93 9.33 -6.62
N SER A 123 12.55 8.06 -6.76
CA SER A 123 11.59 7.61 -7.77
C SER A 123 10.17 7.40 -7.24
N ILE A 124 9.94 7.55 -5.93
CA ILE A 124 8.65 7.30 -5.27
C ILE A 124 8.12 8.63 -4.76
N ASP A 125 6.85 8.90 -5.03
CA ASP A 125 6.19 10.15 -4.64
C ASP A 125 5.44 10.01 -3.31
N LEU A 126 4.90 8.82 -3.01
CA LEU A 126 4.19 8.54 -1.76
C LEU A 126 4.41 7.08 -1.32
N ILE A 127 4.60 6.88 -0.01
CA ILE A 127 4.61 5.55 0.60
C ILE A 127 3.36 5.43 1.48
N VAL A 128 2.54 4.39 1.25
CA VAL A 128 1.41 4.04 2.11
C VAL A 128 1.50 2.55 2.42
N THR A 129 1.60 2.20 3.69
CA THR A 129 1.84 0.83 4.10
C THR A 129 1.38 0.57 5.52
N SER A 130 1.19 -0.69 5.85
CA SER A 130 0.94 -1.18 7.20
C SER A 130 2.03 -2.20 7.53
N PRO A 131 3.13 -1.79 8.18
CA PRO A 131 4.23 -2.70 8.46
C PRO A 131 3.80 -3.83 9.43
N PRO A 132 4.57 -4.93 9.47
CA PRO A 132 4.33 -6.00 10.42
C PRO A 132 4.45 -5.51 11.87
N TYR A 133 3.57 -6.03 12.73
CA TYR A 133 3.64 -5.81 14.17
C TYR A 133 4.31 -7.01 14.83
N TRP A 134 5.31 -6.77 15.67
CA TRP A 134 6.03 -7.82 16.38
C TRP A 134 5.08 -8.74 17.15
N ASN A 135 5.19 -10.05 16.88
CA ASN A 135 4.52 -11.16 17.57
C ASN A 135 2.98 -11.05 17.70
N LYS A 136 2.33 -10.18 16.93
CA LYS A 136 0.86 -10.01 16.99
C LYS A 136 0.14 -10.99 16.06
N VAL A 137 0.77 -11.31 14.93
CA VAL A 137 0.18 -12.09 13.85
C VAL A 137 1.28 -12.88 13.15
N LYS A 138 1.12 -14.20 13.03
CA LYS A 138 2.02 -15.06 12.25
C LYS A 138 1.44 -15.29 10.86
N TYR A 139 2.09 -14.75 9.83
CA TYR A 139 1.64 -14.85 8.44
C TYR A 139 2.16 -16.12 7.74
N ASP A 140 3.31 -16.61 8.18
CA ASP A 140 3.98 -17.85 7.74
C ASP A 140 5.05 -18.25 8.78
N ASN A 141 5.80 -19.32 8.51
CA ASN A 141 6.92 -19.76 9.34
C ASN A 141 8.29 -19.36 8.75
N ASP A 142 8.35 -18.41 7.80
CA ASP A 142 9.61 -17.98 7.17
C ASP A 142 10.38 -17.08 8.14
N LYS A 143 11.62 -17.44 8.45
CA LYS A 143 12.49 -16.67 9.36
C LYS A 143 12.84 -15.27 8.83
N LYS A 144 12.67 -15.02 7.53
CA LYS A 144 12.87 -13.68 6.97
C LYS A 144 11.70 -12.74 7.26
N ASN A 145 10.55 -13.28 7.64
CA ASN A 145 9.38 -12.50 8.01
C ASN A 145 9.62 -11.84 9.37
N LEU A 146 9.50 -10.52 9.43
CA LEU A 146 9.77 -9.75 10.65
C LEU A 146 8.86 -10.18 11.82
N CYS A 147 7.67 -10.75 11.56
CA CYS A 147 6.79 -11.26 12.60
C CYS A 147 7.30 -12.54 13.30
N ASN A 148 8.34 -13.19 12.77
CA ASN A 148 8.86 -14.45 13.29
C ASN A 148 10.13 -14.31 14.14
N PHE A 149 10.55 -13.07 14.47
CA PHE A 149 11.57 -12.86 15.48
C PHE A 149 11.01 -13.09 16.87
N ASP A 150 11.65 -13.99 17.63
CA ASP A 150 11.25 -14.36 18.99
C ASP A 150 11.59 -13.26 20.01
N ASP A 151 12.62 -12.47 19.74
CA ASP A 151 13.09 -11.36 20.58
C ASP A 151 12.75 -9.98 19.98
N TYR A 152 12.36 -9.04 20.85
CA TYR A 152 11.98 -7.67 20.44
C TYR A 152 13.16 -6.87 19.88
N TYR A 153 14.34 -7.01 20.48
CA TYR A 153 15.52 -6.29 20.05
C TYR A 153 16.01 -6.81 18.70
N GLU A 154 15.89 -8.12 18.44
CA GLU A 154 16.11 -8.69 17.11
C GLU A 154 15.14 -8.12 16.07
N PHE A 155 13.86 -7.96 16.41
CA PHE A 155 12.87 -7.33 15.52
C PHE A 155 13.22 -5.87 15.20
N VAL A 156 13.61 -5.07 16.20
CA VAL A 156 13.94 -3.64 16.01
C VAL A 156 15.27 -3.44 15.28
N ALA A 157 16.21 -4.38 15.39
CA ALA A 157 17.52 -4.30 14.76
C ALA A 157 17.53 -4.63 13.25
N ASN A 158 16.38 -5.04 12.69
CA ASN A 158 16.22 -5.50 11.31
C ASN A 158 15.30 -4.59 10.50
#